data_AF-A0A1I2EUL8-F1
#
_entry.id   AF-A0A1I2EUL8-F1
#
_cell.length_a   1.000
_cell.length_b   1.000
_cell.length_c   1.000
_cell.angle_alpha   90.00
_cell.angle_beta   90.00
_cell.angle_gamma   90.00
#
_symmetry.space_group_name_H-M   'P 1'
#
loop_
_entity.id
_entity.type
_entity.pdbx_description
1 polymer ?
#
loop_
_entity_poly.entity_id
_entity_poly.type
_entity_poly.pdbx_seq_one_letter_code
_entity_poly.pdbx_strand_id
1 'polypeptide(L)'
;MAKTDWKFNDIVTETDMNELGQEVNDQAAAIGDMSTVPTEAKDAAGAIGELHGEKLDQAGGKMTGALFVETAAREISAGSWADMSANSTGYALFAQNCYTAHNNEYRYSNTNSSLGARGIRFNHTTASVEYFDTGAIATAADLAFTPNWINMRPDTAATANRTILRDANGRAKVAAPMASDDIARLDTVQNFGYGATSGTGSAYTAAIGLVSALTEGLRVTIKLHAANGASPTLNINGLGAKAIVKPSGSAPTVGLLKASSIYTLIYNGAAFTLQGEGGEYGTAIAADVLEGKSIGTETGIVTGTMSSRAGVQAPTSTAQWGNGDLAAYLSPGYYNGELRIGVAQLQAAEPDLWSPNIKNGITIFGITGTLAEWAYNAGDIVQTRYTSARTTSSMSPVVGAVFEVTRGGTFKFEFKQLSNNVAVTSYVQLYRNGLAYGNLWSTNDYYGINRSESLTLTTGDKIQFMLWVNNNVNGGTSSFTDLLVKSSLNVPYFSS
;
A
#
# COMPACT_ATOMS: atom_id res chain seq x y z
N MET A 1 -120.96 16.99 65.61
CA MET A 1 -120.16 16.87 66.84
C MET A 1 -121.12 16.94 67.98
N ALA A 2 -121.09 15.93 68.85
CA ALA A 2 -121.92 15.89 70.04
C ALA A 2 -121.65 17.10 70.94
N LYS A 3 -122.64 17.49 71.74
CA LYS A 3 -122.53 18.59 72.69
C LYS A 3 -121.26 18.46 73.55
N THR A 4 -120.42 19.50 73.58
CA THR A 4 -119.13 19.48 74.30
C THR A 4 -119.14 20.26 75.63
N ASP A 5 -120.25 20.89 76.00
CA ASP A 5 -120.33 21.89 77.06
C ASP A 5 -121.38 21.57 78.17
N TRP A 6 -121.52 20.29 78.51
CA TRP A 6 -122.45 19.75 79.51
C TRP A 6 -122.44 20.48 80.88
N LYS A 7 -123.64 20.72 81.45
CA LYS A 7 -123.85 21.34 82.77
C LYS A 7 -124.49 20.37 83.76
N PHE A 8 -124.30 20.63 85.06
CA PHE A 8 -124.96 19.91 86.14
C PHE A 8 -126.48 20.18 86.05
N ASN A 9 -127.28 19.11 85.84
CA ASN A 9 -128.72 19.08 85.50
C ASN A 9 -129.10 19.00 84.01
N ASP A 10 -128.15 18.90 83.09
CA ASP A 10 -128.50 18.54 81.71
C ASP A 10 -129.07 17.10 81.68
N ILE A 11 -130.24 16.94 81.06
CA ILE A 11 -130.86 15.64 80.84
C ILE A 11 -130.32 15.11 79.52
N VAL A 12 -129.61 13.98 79.57
CA VAL A 12 -129.15 13.27 78.36
C VAL A 12 -130.37 12.79 77.59
N THR A 13 -130.54 13.30 76.37
CA THR A 13 -131.60 12.88 75.46
C THR A 13 -131.13 11.75 74.55
N GLU A 14 -132.07 11.05 73.93
CA GLU A 14 -131.76 10.03 72.92
C GLU A 14 -130.97 10.60 71.74
N THR A 15 -131.23 11.87 71.38
CA THR A 15 -130.50 12.60 70.33
C THR A 15 -129.03 12.77 70.68
N ASP A 16 -128.72 13.17 71.92
CA ASP A 16 -127.34 13.40 72.36
C ASP A 16 -126.51 12.09 72.29
N MET A 17 -127.13 10.97 72.65
CA MET A 17 -126.51 9.64 72.56
C MET A 17 -126.32 9.19 71.12
N ASN A 18 -127.25 9.52 70.23
CA ASN A 18 -127.14 9.22 68.80
C ASN A 18 -126.05 10.04 68.10
N GLU A 19 -125.89 11.31 68.46
CA GLU A 19 -124.81 12.17 67.92
C GLU A 19 -123.42 11.70 68.38
N LEU A 20 -123.28 11.32 69.66
CA LEU A 20 -122.07 10.67 70.19
C LEU A 20 -121.79 9.35 69.45
N GLY A 21 -122.82 8.54 69.23
CA GLY A 21 -122.70 7.29 68.47
C GLY A 21 -122.25 7.52 67.03
N GLN A 22 -122.79 8.53 66.34
CA GLN A 22 -122.35 8.92 65.00
C GLN A 22 -120.91 9.39 64.99
N GLU A 23 -120.49 10.25 65.92
CA GLU A 23 -119.12 10.76 65.95
C GLU A 23 -118.09 9.66 66.25
N VAL A 24 -118.44 8.72 67.13
CA VAL A 24 -117.64 7.51 67.38
C VAL A 24 -117.57 6.63 66.13
N ASN A 25 -118.68 6.44 65.42
CA ASN A 25 -118.71 5.65 64.19
C ASN A 25 -117.94 6.32 63.05
N ASP A 26 -118.01 7.64 62.92
CA ASP A 26 -117.27 8.41 61.91
C ASP A 26 -115.77 8.40 62.21
N GLN A 27 -115.37 8.49 63.48
CA GLN A 27 -113.97 8.31 63.88
C GLN A 27 -113.49 6.87 63.65
N ALA A 28 -114.30 5.86 63.94
CA ALA A 28 -113.98 4.48 63.63
C ALA A 28 -113.87 4.23 62.12
N ALA A 29 -114.73 4.85 61.31
CA ALA A 29 -114.65 4.80 59.85
C ALA A 29 -113.42 5.54 59.29
N ALA A 30 -113.03 6.66 59.90
CA ALA A 30 -111.83 7.42 59.52
C ALA A 30 -110.52 6.70 59.89
N ILE A 31 -110.53 5.90 60.97
CA ILE A 31 -109.38 5.07 61.39
C ILE A 31 -109.29 3.77 60.56
N GLY A 32 -110.40 3.31 59.98
CA GLY A 32 -110.44 2.14 59.10
C GLY A 32 -110.23 0.80 59.83
N ASP A 33 -110.40 -0.31 59.10
CA ASP A 33 -110.16 -1.65 59.64
C ASP A 33 -108.67 -1.88 59.91
N MET A 34 -108.25 -1.68 61.16
CA MET A 34 -106.87 -1.88 61.60
C MET A 34 -106.47 -3.36 61.74
N SER A 35 -107.38 -4.32 61.51
CA SER A 35 -107.07 -5.76 61.59
C SER A 35 -106.37 -6.30 60.34
N THR A 36 -106.37 -5.55 59.23
CA THR A 36 -105.61 -5.85 58.00
C THR A 36 -104.25 -5.17 57.95
N VAL A 37 -103.90 -4.36 58.96
CA VAL A 37 -102.59 -3.70 59.07
C VAL A 37 -101.63 -4.64 59.81
N PRO A 38 -100.52 -5.08 59.18
CA PRO A 38 -99.60 -6.04 59.79
C PRO A 38 -99.07 -5.56 61.15
N THR A 39 -98.96 -6.47 62.11
CA THR A 39 -98.62 -6.21 63.52
C THR A 39 -97.21 -5.61 63.72
N GLU A 40 -96.42 -5.53 62.65
CA GLU A 40 -95.03 -5.07 62.61
C GLU A 40 -94.89 -3.53 62.48
N ALA A 41 -95.99 -2.80 62.34
CA ALA A 41 -96.00 -1.33 62.15
C ALA A 41 -96.28 -0.49 63.42
N LYS A 42 -96.08 -1.03 64.65
CA LYS A 42 -96.56 -0.39 65.90
C LYS A 42 -95.51 0.19 66.86
N ASP A 43 -94.24 0.26 66.49
CA ASP A 43 -93.23 1.01 67.27
C ASP A 43 -92.42 1.98 66.39
N ALA A 44 -92.19 3.19 66.91
CA ALA A 44 -91.49 4.28 66.22
C ALA A 44 -90.01 3.98 65.87
N ALA A 45 -89.50 2.81 66.26
CA ALA A 45 -88.22 2.26 65.79
C ALA A 45 -88.35 1.53 64.43
N GLY A 46 -89.54 1.03 64.08
CA GLY A 46 -89.82 0.34 62.80
C GLY A 46 -89.87 1.28 61.59
N ALA A 47 -90.32 2.52 61.76
CA ALA A 47 -90.33 3.52 60.68
C ALA A 47 -88.92 3.94 60.20
N ILE A 48 -87.89 3.76 61.03
CA ILE A 48 -86.48 4.00 60.67
C ILE A 48 -85.82 2.72 60.10
N GLY A 49 -86.43 1.55 60.33
CA GLY A 49 -86.04 0.27 59.73
C GLY A 49 -86.45 0.14 58.26
N GLU A 50 -87.65 0.62 57.90
CA GLU A 50 -88.12 0.56 56.51
C GLU A 50 -87.42 1.56 55.58
N LEU A 51 -86.95 2.72 56.07
CA LEU A 51 -86.18 3.65 55.26
C LEU A 51 -84.74 3.18 54.95
N HIS A 52 -84.22 2.20 55.71
CA HIS A 52 -82.95 1.53 55.41
C HIS A 52 -83.14 0.14 54.78
N GLY A 53 -84.40 -0.25 54.52
CA GLY A 53 -84.81 -1.49 53.86
C GLY A 53 -84.84 -1.41 52.34
N GLU A 54 -84.79 -0.21 51.74
CA GLU A 54 -84.47 0.02 50.32
C GLU A 54 -82.97 -0.21 50.05
N LYS A 55 -82.42 -1.32 50.54
CA LYS A 55 -81.25 -1.89 49.88
C LYS A 55 -81.80 -2.53 48.62
N LEU A 56 -81.34 -2.01 47.47
CA LEU A 56 -81.51 -2.64 46.16
C LEU A 56 -81.48 -4.16 46.31
N ASP A 57 -82.54 -4.83 45.84
CA ASP A 57 -82.73 -6.28 45.93
C ASP A 57 -81.38 -7.02 45.85
N GLN A 58 -80.95 -7.60 46.96
CA GLN A 58 -79.68 -8.36 47.02
C GLN A 58 -79.78 -9.69 46.25
N ALA A 59 -80.93 -9.96 45.62
CA ALA A 59 -81.19 -11.09 44.74
C ALA A 59 -81.06 -10.69 43.26
N GLY A 60 -79.84 -10.33 42.82
CA GLY A 60 -79.43 -10.46 41.41
C GLY A 60 -80.35 -9.90 40.32
N GLY A 61 -81.00 -8.75 40.54
CA GLY A 61 -81.82 -8.06 39.53
C GLY A 61 -81.08 -6.92 38.82
N LYS A 62 -81.45 -6.63 37.55
CA LYS A 62 -80.99 -5.44 36.82
C LYS A 62 -81.73 -4.20 37.35
N MET A 63 -81.03 -3.10 37.64
CA MET A 63 -81.69 -1.80 37.82
C MET A 63 -82.11 -1.26 36.44
N THR A 64 -83.39 -0.99 36.21
CA THR A 64 -83.88 -0.40 34.95
C THR A 64 -84.31 1.05 35.17
N GLY A 65 -83.68 1.99 34.45
CA GLY A 65 -83.84 3.45 34.62
C GLY A 65 -82.48 4.17 34.70
N ALA A 66 -82.46 5.51 34.68
CA ALA A 66 -81.23 6.28 34.83
C ALA A 66 -80.77 6.30 36.30
N LEU A 67 -79.55 5.85 36.59
CA LEU A 67 -78.92 5.96 37.90
C LEU A 67 -78.16 7.29 37.99
N PHE A 68 -78.68 8.25 38.75
CA PHE A 68 -78.02 9.53 39.01
C PHE A 68 -77.22 9.45 40.33
N VAL A 69 -75.89 9.48 40.26
CA VAL A 69 -75.02 9.64 41.44
C VAL A 69 -74.46 11.07 41.43
N GLU A 70 -75.18 12.00 42.06
CA GLU A 70 -74.88 13.43 42.02
C GLU A 70 -73.99 13.85 43.19
N THR A 71 -72.72 14.18 42.92
CA THR A 71 -71.98 15.19 43.69
C THR A 71 -71.13 16.07 42.75
N ALA A 72 -71.72 17.18 42.34
CA ALA A 72 -71.13 18.44 41.88
C ALA A 72 -70.02 18.52 40.78
N ALA A 73 -69.43 17.46 40.21
CA ALA A 73 -68.48 17.67 39.10
C ALA A 73 -68.17 16.50 38.14
N ARG A 74 -68.52 15.23 38.43
CA ARG A 74 -68.21 14.09 37.54
C ARG A 74 -69.30 13.02 37.58
N GLU A 75 -70.02 12.85 36.48
CA GLU A 75 -71.07 11.84 36.29
C GLU A 75 -70.50 10.50 35.80
N ILE A 76 -71.09 9.37 36.20
CA ILE A 76 -71.09 8.14 35.40
C ILE A 76 -72.40 8.18 34.60
N SER A 77 -72.36 8.71 33.37
CA SER A 77 -73.51 8.74 32.47
C SER A 77 -73.47 7.52 31.55
N ALA A 78 -74.17 6.44 31.92
CA ALA A 78 -74.41 5.30 31.07
C ALA A 78 -75.77 5.47 30.37
N GLY A 79 -75.77 5.88 29.10
CA GLY A 79 -76.97 5.80 28.27
C GLY A 79 -77.35 4.34 27.96
N SER A 80 -78.44 4.08 27.22
CA SER A 80 -78.95 2.72 26.91
C SER A 80 -77.96 1.78 26.20
N TRP A 81 -76.78 2.28 25.83
CA TRP A 81 -75.81 1.62 24.99
C TRP A 81 -74.44 1.44 25.65
N ALA A 82 -74.28 1.76 26.94
CA ALA A 82 -73.03 1.55 27.69
C ALA A 82 -73.29 0.63 28.88
N ASP A 83 -72.61 -0.52 28.91
CA ASP A 83 -72.73 -1.54 29.95
C ASP A 83 -71.42 -1.65 30.75
N MET A 84 -71.53 -1.69 32.07
CA MET A 84 -70.46 -2.10 32.99
C MET A 84 -70.86 -3.42 33.64
N SER A 85 -70.14 -4.49 33.35
CA SER A 85 -70.46 -5.82 33.88
C SER A 85 -69.21 -6.54 34.35
N ALA A 86 -69.38 -7.42 35.34
CA ALA A 86 -68.34 -8.35 35.77
C ALA A 86 -68.92 -9.76 35.86
N ASN A 87 -68.09 -10.77 35.58
CA ASN A 87 -68.50 -12.17 35.65
C ASN A 87 -67.77 -12.94 36.74
N SER A 88 -68.20 -14.17 37.02
CA SER A 88 -67.64 -15.05 38.06
C SER A 88 -66.18 -15.47 37.82
N THR A 89 -65.60 -15.15 36.66
CA THR A 89 -64.18 -15.37 36.32
C THR A 89 -63.33 -14.12 36.63
N GLY A 90 -63.94 -13.02 37.09
CA GLY A 90 -63.23 -11.81 37.53
C GLY A 90 -62.92 -10.83 36.40
N TYR A 91 -63.53 -10.96 35.22
CA TYR A 91 -63.39 -9.99 34.13
C TYR A 91 -64.32 -8.81 34.34
N ALA A 92 -63.78 -7.58 34.30
CA ALA A 92 -64.56 -6.35 34.23
C ALA A 92 -64.62 -5.88 32.78
N LEU A 93 -65.83 -5.73 32.23
CA LEU A 93 -66.11 -5.30 30.87
C LEU A 93 -66.74 -3.91 30.88
N PHE A 94 -66.17 -2.99 30.11
CA PHE A 94 -66.82 -1.75 29.69
C PHE A 94 -67.12 -1.83 28.19
N ALA A 95 -68.39 -1.85 27.82
CA ALA A 95 -68.76 -2.15 26.44
C ALA A 95 -69.99 -1.40 25.92
N GLN A 96 -70.04 -1.28 24.60
CA GLN A 96 -71.17 -0.82 23.82
C GLN A 96 -71.95 -2.02 23.28
N ASN A 97 -73.27 -2.00 23.48
CA ASN A 97 -74.23 -2.97 22.94
C ASN A 97 -73.92 -4.45 23.28
N CYS A 98 -73.23 -4.71 24.39
CA CYS A 98 -73.07 -6.07 24.91
C CYS A 98 -72.78 -6.08 26.41
N TYR A 99 -73.07 -7.22 27.03
CA TYR A 99 -72.71 -7.52 28.40
C TYR A 99 -72.08 -8.92 28.50
N THR A 100 -71.33 -9.18 29.58
CA THR A 100 -70.89 -10.54 29.90
C THR A 100 -71.94 -11.22 30.80
N ALA A 101 -72.33 -12.43 30.44
CA ALA A 101 -73.14 -13.33 31.25
C ALA A 101 -72.24 -14.34 32.01
N HIS A 102 -72.85 -15.31 32.69
CA HIS A 102 -72.12 -16.35 33.42
C HIS A 102 -71.23 -17.19 32.47
N ASN A 103 -70.12 -17.73 32.98
CA ASN A 103 -69.22 -18.65 32.26
C ASN A 103 -68.54 -18.08 31.01
N ASN A 104 -68.10 -16.82 31.03
CA ASN A 104 -67.41 -16.15 29.91
C ASN A 104 -68.25 -16.03 28.62
N GLU A 105 -69.57 -16.09 28.74
CA GLU A 105 -70.47 -15.84 27.63
C GLU A 105 -70.66 -14.33 27.44
N TYR A 106 -70.68 -13.88 26.18
CA TYR A 106 -70.97 -12.49 25.80
C TYR A 106 -72.25 -12.46 24.99
N ARG A 107 -73.14 -11.51 25.30
CA ARG A 107 -74.45 -11.39 24.66
C ARG A 107 -74.69 -9.96 24.23
N TYR A 108 -75.42 -9.78 23.13
CA TYR A 108 -75.80 -8.44 22.68
C TYR A 108 -76.85 -7.85 23.63
N SER A 109 -76.69 -6.58 23.99
CA SER A 109 -77.65 -5.90 24.88
C SER A 109 -78.92 -5.50 24.15
N ASN A 110 -78.83 -5.19 22.85
CA ASN A 110 -79.95 -4.71 22.04
C ASN A 110 -80.01 -5.34 20.64
N THR A 111 -81.21 -5.35 20.06
CA THR A 111 -81.45 -5.70 18.64
C THR A 111 -81.19 -4.48 17.76
N ASN A 112 -80.34 -4.60 16.75
CA ASN A 112 -80.07 -3.54 15.78
C ASN A 112 -79.73 -4.11 14.39
N SER A 113 -80.03 -3.38 13.32
CA SER A 113 -79.77 -3.84 11.95
C SER A 113 -78.34 -3.61 11.45
N SER A 114 -77.54 -2.79 12.12
CA SER A 114 -76.22 -2.36 11.63
C SER A 114 -75.19 -2.01 12.70
N LEU A 115 -75.56 -1.96 13.98
CA LEU A 115 -74.66 -1.65 15.08
C LEU A 115 -74.30 -2.95 15.80
N GLY A 116 -73.05 -3.40 15.62
CA GLY A 116 -72.49 -4.51 16.39
C GLY A 116 -72.21 -4.15 17.86
N ALA A 117 -71.22 -4.80 18.45
CA ALA A 117 -70.75 -4.55 19.80
C ALA A 117 -69.26 -4.22 19.83
N ARG A 118 -68.85 -3.42 20.80
CA ARG A 118 -67.46 -3.06 21.08
C ARG A 118 -67.22 -3.06 22.56
N GLY A 119 -66.03 -3.41 23.03
CA GLY A 119 -65.76 -3.31 24.45
C GLY A 119 -64.29 -3.43 24.78
N ILE A 120 -63.97 -2.99 25.99
CA ILE A 120 -62.64 -3.12 26.60
C ILE A 120 -62.82 -3.91 27.89
N ARG A 121 -61.98 -4.93 28.10
CA ARG A 121 -61.93 -5.70 29.34
C ARG A 121 -60.55 -5.64 29.99
N PHE A 122 -60.56 -5.75 31.31
CA PHE A 122 -59.37 -6.06 32.09
C PHE A 122 -59.32 -7.59 32.31
N ASN A 123 -58.40 -8.26 31.62
CA ASN A 123 -58.25 -9.71 31.71
C ASN A 123 -57.29 -10.05 32.85
N HIS A 124 -57.84 -10.56 33.96
CA HIS A 124 -57.05 -10.92 35.14
C HIS A 124 -56.13 -12.13 34.89
N THR A 125 -56.51 -13.06 34.02
CA THR A 125 -55.75 -14.29 33.73
C THR A 125 -54.44 -13.99 33.01
N THR A 126 -54.45 -13.03 32.09
CA THR A 126 -53.30 -12.65 31.23
C THR A 126 -52.67 -11.31 31.61
N ALA A 127 -53.21 -10.62 32.63
CA ALA A 127 -52.80 -9.29 33.06
C ALA A 127 -52.71 -8.27 31.90
N SER A 128 -53.68 -8.35 30.98
CA SER A 128 -53.79 -7.49 29.80
C SER A 128 -55.07 -6.65 29.85
N VAL A 129 -54.99 -5.47 29.23
CA VAL A 129 -56.18 -4.74 28.79
C VAL A 129 -56.44 -5.17 27.35
N GLU A 130 -57.64 -5.61 27.06
CA GLU A 130 -58.01 -6.15 25.75
C GLU A 130 -59.25 -5.44 25.23
N TYR A 131 -59.36 -5.23 23.93
CA TYR A 131 -60.54 -4.67 23.30
C TYR A 131 -61.07 -5.58 22.19
N PHE A 132 -62.32 -5.41 21.80
CA PHE A 132 -62.87 -6.03 20.59
C PHE A 132 -63.79 -5.05 19.86
N ASP A 133 -64.00 -5.31 18.57
CA ASP A 133 -64.99 -4.65 17.73
C ASP A 133 -65.56 -5.65 16.75
N THR A 134 -66.88 -5.88 16.79
CA THR A 134 -67.54 -6.78 15.83
C THR A 134 -67.82 -6.09 14.48
N GLY A 135 -67.59 -4.78 14.38
CA GLY A 135 -67.95 -3.98 13.21
C GLY A 135 -69.45 -3.73 13.08
N ALA A 136 -69.86 -3.28 11.90
CA ALA A 136 -71.26 -2.99 11.57
C ALA A 136 -72.01 -4.27 11.16
N ILE A 137 -72.62 -4.95 12.13
CA ILE A 137 -73.39 -6.17 11.92
C ILE A 137 -74.78 -6.04 12.55
N ALA A 138 -75.73 -6.83 12.07
CA ALA A 138 -77.02 -6.95 12.74
C ALA A 138 -76.87 -7.76 14.04
N THR A 139 -77.52 -7.29 15.10
CA THR A 139 -77.55 -7.93 16.42
C THR A 139 -78.98 -8.22 16.83
N ALA A 140 -79.18 -9.25 17.65
CA ALA A 140 -80.45 -9.51 18.33
C ALA A 140 -80.18 -9.52 19.84
N ALA A 141 -81.03 -8.83 20.61
CA ALA A 141 -80.91 -8.77 22.06
C ALA A 141 -80.81 -10.19 22.66
N ASP A 142 -79.92 -10.35 23.64
CA ASP A 142 -79.61 -11.59 24.37
C ASP A 142 -79.01 -12.74 23.54
N LEU A 143 -78.82 -12.56 22.23
CA LEU A 143 -78.11 -13.52 21.39
C LEU A 143 -76.62 -13.56 21.79
N ALA A 144 -76.10 -14.77 22.00
CA ALA A 144 -74.71 -15.00 22.36
C ALA A 144 -73.76 -14.78 21.17
N PHE A 145 -72.55 -14.29 21.46
CA PHE A 145 -71.47 -14.18 20.50
C PHE A 145 -70.11 -14.42 21.17
N THR A 146 -69.07 -14.63 20.35
CA THR A 146 -67.69 -14.78 20.81
C THR A 146 -66.88 -13.57 20.35
N PRO A 147 -66.46 -12.67 21.26
CA PRO A 147 -65.63 -11.54 20.88
C PRO A 147 -64.24 -12.00 20.44
N ASN A 148 -63.72 -11.41 19.36
CA ASN A 148 -62.32 -11.55 18.99
C ASN A 148 -61.49 -10.50 19.74
N TRP A 149 -60.78 -10.93 20.79
CA TRP A 149 -60.05 -10.04 21.68
C TRP A 149 -58.70 -9.63 21.08
N ILE A 150 -58.46 -8.32 21.06
CA ILE A 150 -57.21 -7.70 20.65
C ILE A 150 -56.55 -7.12 21.90
N ASN A 151 -55.33 -7.57 22.19
CA ASN A 151 -54.56 -7.06 23.31
C ASN A 151 -54.12 -5.61 23.05
N MET A 152 -54.38 -4.71 24.00
CA MET A 152 -53.84 -3.33 23.97
C MET A 152 -52.38 -3.29 24.43
N ARG A 153 -51.90 -4.37 25.06
CA ARG A 153 -50.48 -4.59 25.29
C ARG A 153 -49.84 -5.03 23.98
N PRO A 154 -48.68 -4.49 23.58
CA PRO A 154 -48.04 -4.90 22.34
C PRO A 154 -47.68 -6.39 22.35
N ASP A 155 -48.05 -7.10 21.27
CA ASP A 155 -47.67 -8.50 21.04
C ASP A 155 -46.15 -8.69 21.08
N THR A 156 -45.73 -9.88 21.47
CA THR A 156 -44.33 -10.33 21.43
C THR A 156 -43.86 -10.77 20.03
N ALA A 157 -44.70 -10.64 19.00
CA ALA A 157 -44.42 -11.07 17.63
C ALA A 157 -44.57 -9.93 16.62
N ALA A 158 -43.61 -9.82 15.70
CA ALA A 158 -43.59 -8.80 14.65
C ALA A 158 -44.42 -9.25 13.43
N THR A 159 -45.51 -8.53 13.13
CA THR A 159 -46.28 -8.64 11.88
C THR A 159 -46.14 -7.36 11.06
N ALA A 160 -46.10 -7.47 9.73
CA ALA A 160 -45.98 -6.32 8.81
C ALA A 160 -47.10 -5.28 9.01
N ASN A 161 -46.79 -3.99 8.72
CA ASN A 161 -47.68 -2.82 8.86
C ASN A 161 -48.03 -2.39 10.31
N ARG A 162 -47.17 -2.68 11.30
CA ARG A 162 -47.25 -2.15 12.68
C ARG A 162 -45.92 -1.50 13.11
N THR A 163 -45.98 -0.56 14.06
CA THR A 163 -44.82 0.10 14.69
C THR A 163 -43.79 -0.93 15.18
N ILE A 164 -42.51 -0.72 14.84
CA ILE A 164 -41.39 -1.61 15.18
C ILE A 164 -41.36 -1.88 16.70
N LEU A 165 -41.56 -3.14 17.09
CA LEU A 165 -41.45 -3.60 18.46
C LEU A 165 -40.01 -4.01 18.76
N ARG A 166 -39.46 -3.45 19.84
CA ARG A 166 -38.10 -3.72 20.33
C ARG A 166 -38.16 -4.68 21.51
N ASP A 167 -37.14 -5.52 21.68
CA ASP A 167 -37.00 -6.32 22.90
C ASP A 167 -36.66 -5.44 24.13
N ALA A 168 -36.56 -6.03 25.32
CA ALA A 168 -36.21 -5.30 26.56
C ALA A 168 -34.83 -4.60 26.50
N ASN A 169 -33.99 -4.98 25.54
CA ASN A 169 -32.69 -4.37 25.25
C ASN A 169 -32.73 -3.41 24.05
N GLY A 170 -33.92 -3.07 23.52
CA GLY A 170 -34.08 -2.12 22.43
C GLY A 170 -33.82 -2.68 21.02
N ARG A 171 -33.68 -4.00 20.83
CA ARG A 171 -33.35 -4.62 19.54
C ARG A 171 -34.61 -4.97 18.75
N ALA A 172 -34.63 -4.62 17.46
CA ALA A 172 -35.70 -5.00 16.53
C ALA A 172 -35.28 -6.24 15.71
N LYS A 173 -36.21 -7.18 15.51
CA LYS A 173 -36.01 -8.32 14.59
C LYS A 173 -36.72 -8.03 13.28
N VAL A 174 -35.97 -8.00 12.18
CA VAL A 174 -36.48 -7.74 10.83
C VAL A 174 -36.16 -8.91 9.91
N ALA A 175 -37.00 -9.12 8.88
CA ALA A 175 -36.76 -10.10 7.83
C ALA A 175 -35.51 -9.72 7.00
N ALA A 176 -35.00 -10.65 6.19
CA ALA A 176 -33.94 -10.31 5.25
C ALA A 176 -34.44 -9.25 4.25
N PRO A 177 -33.65 -8.21 3.95
CA PRO A 177 -33.99 -7.24 2.90
C PRO A 177 -34.27 -7.94 1.57
N MET A 178 -35.39 -7.60 0.94
CA MET A 178 -35.75 -8.00 -0.42
C MET A 178 -35.62 -6.84 -1.42
N ALA A 179 -35.69 -5.60 -0.94
CA ALA A 179 -35.53 -4.37 -1.72
C ALA A 179 -34.45 -3.46 -1.12
N SER A 180 -33.96 -2.49 -1.91
CA SER A 180 -32.87 -1.59 -1.49
C SER A 180 -33.26 -0.60 -0.39
N ASP A 181 -34.56 -0.34 -0.25
CA ASP A 181 -35.17 0.54 0.75
C ASP A 181 -35.61 -0.20 2.03
N ASP A 182 -35.38 -1.51 2.11
CA ASP A 182 -35.59 -2.29 3.33
C ASP A 182 -34.51 -2.01 4.39
N ILE A 183 -34.88 -2.18 5.66
CA ILE A 183 -33.93 -2.07 6.79
C ILE A 183 -32.98 -3.27 6.78
N ALA A 184 -31.67 -3.01 6.66
CA ALA A 184 -30.65 -4.05 6.70
C ALA A 184 -30.54 -4.73 8.08
N ARG A 185 -30.24 -6.03 8.07
CA ARG A 185 -29.89 -6.78 9.28
C ARG A 185 -28.39 -6.67 9.57
N LEU A 186 -28.00 -6.83 10.84
CA LEU A 186 -26.58 -6.79 11.23
C LEU A 186 -25.71 -7.81 10.48
N ASP A 187 -26.21 -9.03 10.27
CA ASP A 187 -25.51 -10.08 9.51
C ASP A 187 -25.32 -9.68 8.04
N THR A 188 -26.32 -9.06 7.42
CA THR A 188 -26.21 -8.56 6.05
C THR A 188 -25.19 -7.43 5.91
N VAL A 189 -25.01 -6.61 6.95
CA VAL A 189 -24.02 -5.52 6.96
C VAL A 189 -22.61 -6.05 7.26
N GLN A 190 -22.47 -6.96 8.22
CA GLN A 190 -21.17 -7.51 8.64
C GLN A 190 -20.55 -8.42 7.59
N ASN A 191 -21.37 -9.16 6.84
CA ASN A 191 -20.92 -10.08 5.80
C ASN A 191 -21.28 -9.58 4.39
N PHE A 192 -21.52 -8.28 4.24
CA PHE A 192 -21.89 -7.69 2.95
C PHE A 192 -20.79 -7.93 1.91
N GLY A 193 -21.18 -8.42 0.73
CA GLY A 193 -20.26 -8.59 -0.38
C GLY A 193 -19.26 -9.74 -0.22
N TYR A 194 -19.37 -10.59 0.81
CA TYR A 194 -18.48 -11.75 0.98
C TYR A 194 -18.99 -13.03 0.30
N GLY A 195 -18.11 -13.79 -0.35
CA GLY A 195 -18.41 -15.13 -0.85
C GLY A 195 -17.20 -16.03 -1.04
N ALA A 196 -17.37 -17.32 -0.81
CA ALA A 196 -16.38 -18.32 -1.22
C ALA A 196 -16.58 -18.67 -2.70
N THR A 197 -15.48 -18.79 -3.44
CA THR A 197 -15.54 -19.18 -4.85
C THR A 197 -15.64 -20.70 -5.05
N SER A 198 -16.12 -21.10 -6.22
CA SER A 198 -16.03 -22.45 -6.80
C SER A 198 -15.58 -22.34 -8.27
N GLY A 199 -15.56 -23.44 -9.01
CA GLY A 199 -15.17 -23.48 -10.42
C GLY A 199 -13.71 -23.88 -10.64
N THR A 200 -12.96 -23.07 -11.39
CA THR A 200 -11.54 -23.31 -11.70
C THR A 200 -10.71 -22.05 -11.46
N GLY A 201 -9.37 -22.17 -11.45
CA GLY A 201 -8.47 -21.03 -11.31
C GLY A 201 -8.60 -19.95 -12.41
N SER A 202 -9.14 -20.28 -13.58
CA SER A 202 -9.38 -19.31 -14.66
C SER A 202 -10.85 -18.83 -14.74
N ALA A 203 -11.78 -19.54 -14.09
CA ALA A 203 -13.19 -19.22 -14.09
C ALA A 203 -13.78 -19.47 -12.70
N TYR A 204 -13.73 -18.43 -11.86
CA TYR A 204 -14.33 -18.45 -10.54
C TYR A 204 -15.82 -18.13 -10.61
N THR A 205 -16.60 -18.81 -9.77
CA THR A 205 -18.01 -18.50 -9.51
C THR A 205 -18.20 -18.22 -8.04
N ALA A 206 -19.00 -17.22 -7.66
CA ALA A 206 -19.32 -16.95 -6.25
C ALA A 206 -20.81 -16.67 -6.07
N ALA A 207 -21.39 -17.19 -4.99
CA ALA A 207 -22.72 -16.82 -4.53
C ALA A 207 -22.57 -15.75 -3.44
N ILE A 208 -22.97 -14.51 -3.72
CA ILE A 208 -22.84 -13.36 -2.81
C ILE A 208 -24.23 -12.75 -2.61
N GLY A 209 -24.71 -12.74 -1.36
CA GLY A 209 -26.04 -12.23 -1.04
C GLY A 209 -26.25 -10.77 -1.46
N LEU A 210 -27.48 -10.42 -1.84
CA LEU A 210 -27.93 -9.05 -2.18
C LEU A 210 -27.28 -8.42 -3.44
N VAL A 211 -26.46 -9.16 -4.18
CA VAL A 211 -25.94 -8.70 -5.49
C VAL A 211 -26.88 -9.16 -6.60
N SER A 212 -27.73 -8.26 -7.09
CA SER A 212 -28.68 -8.50 -8.19
C SER A 212 -28.23 -7.94 -9.53
N ALA A 213 -27.23 -7.04 -9.55
CA ALA A 213 -26.64 -6.47 -10.75
C ALA A 213 -25.16 -6.09 -10.51
N LEU A 214 -24.38 -6.08 -11.59
CA LEU A 214 -23.00 -5.57 -11.57
C LEU A 214 -23.00 -4.08 -11.92
N THR A 215 -23.10 -3.24 -10.89
CA THR A 215 -22.97 -1.78 -11.03
C THR A 215 -21.54 -1.33 -10.77
N GLU A 216 -21.05 -0.35 -11.51
CA GLU A 216 -19.72 0.23 -11.26
C GLU A 216 -19.59 0.68 -9.79
N GLY A 217 -18.43 0.42 -9.19
CA GLY A 217 -18.17 0.65 -7.78
C GLY A 217 -18.64 -0.46 -6.83
N LEU A 218 -19.27 -1.53 -7.34
CA LEU A 218 -19.61 -2.71 -6.55
C LEU A 218 -18.34 -3.30 -5.92
N ARG A 219 -18.29 -3.35 -4.59
CA ARG A 219 -17.18 -3.91 -3.81
C ARG A 219 -17.56 -5.30 -3.34
N VAL A 220 -16.67 -6.27 -3.57
CA VAL A 220 -16.86 -7.65 -3.13
C VAL A 220 -15.58 -8.18 -2.52
N THR A 221 -15.74 -9.10 -1.56
CA THR A 221 -14.66 -9.78 -0.88
C THR A 221 -14.81 -11.27 -1.17
N ILE A 222 -13.82 -11.89 -1.78
CA ILE A 222 -13.91 -13.31 -2.15
C ILE A 222 -12.82 -14.13 -1.49
N LYS A 223 -13.19 -15.33 -1.02
CA LYS A 223 -12.22 -16.37 -0.65
C LYS A 223 -12.01 -17.29 -1.85
N LEU A 224 -10.78 -17.37 -2.34
CA LEU A 224 -10.46 -18.25 -3.46
C LEU A 224 -10.36 -19.71 -3.02
N HIS A 225 -11.00 -20.63 -3.72
CA HIS A 225 -10.88 -22.07 -3.46
C HIS A 225 -9.64 -22.68 -4.12
N ALA A 226 -9.13 -22.05 -5.19
CA ALA A 226 -7.96 -22.47 -5.96
C ALA A 226 -7.14 -21.25 -6.37
N ALA A 227 -5.83 -21.43 -6.62
CA ALA A 227 -4.98 -20.37 -7.13
C ALA A 227 -5.38 -19.97 -8.56
N ASN A 228 -5.12 -18.72 -8.96
CA ASN A 228 -5.56 -18.26 -10.28
C ASN A 228 -4.74 -18.86 -11.42
N GLY A 229 -5.44 -19.19 -12.50
CA GLY A 229 -4.86 -19.51 -13.80
C GLY A 229 -4.61 -18.25 -14.63
N ALA A 230 -4.38 -18.44 -15.93
CA ALA A 230 -4.27 -17.33 -16.87
C ALA A 230 -5.62 -16.65 -17.06
N SER A 231 -5.61 -15.31 -17.14
CA SER A 231 -6.78 -14.44 -17.39
C SER A 231 -8.01 -14.82 -16.56
N PRO A 232 -7.92 -14.81 -15.21
CA PRO A 232 -9.00 -15.27 -14.36
C PRO A 232 -10.24 -14.39 -14.48
N THR A 233 -11.41 -15.02 -14.37
CA THR A 233 -12.72 -14.34 -14.36
C THR A 233 -13.49 -14.65 -13.08
N LEU A 234 -14.42 -13.78 -12.71
CA LEU A 234 -15.38 -13.98 -11.62
C LEU A 234 -16.80 -13.82 -12.17
N ASN A 235 -17.66 -14.81 -11.90
CA ASN A 235 -19.10 -14.75 -12.15
C ASN A 235 -19.86 -14.78 -10.81
N ILE A 236 -20.46 -13.64 -10.44
CA ILE A 236 -21.24 -13.51 -9.21
C ILE A 236 -22.70 -13.80 -9.51
N ASN A 237 -23.32 -14.73 -8.78
CA ASN A 237 -24.74 -15.07 -8.88
C ASN A 237 -25.25 -15.37 -10.30
N GLY A 238 -24.36 -15.75 -11.23
CA GLY A 238 -24.73 -15.97 -12.63
C GLY A 238 -24.97 -14.69 -13.45
N LEU A 239 -24.59 -13.50 -12.94
CA LEU A 239 -24.78 -12.21 -13.60
C LEU A 239 -23.84 -11.97 -14.80
N GLY A 240 -22.95 -12.92 -15.08
CA GLY A 240 -22.01 -12.90 -16.19
C GLY A 240 -20.56 -12.88 -15.71
N ALA A 241 -19.70 -13.67 -16.35
CA ALA A 241 -18.28 -13.71 -16.02
C ALA A 241 -17.59 -12.41 -16.45
N LYS A 242 -16.85 -11.79 -15.53
CA LYS A 242 -16.04 -10.59 -15.78
C LYS A 242 -14.59 -10.88 -15.41
N ALA A 243 -13.65 -10.33 -16.19
CA ALA A 243 -12.23 -10.50 -15.93
C ALA A 243 -11.86 -9.94 -14.54
N ILE A 244 -10.90 -10.59 -13.88
CA ILE A 244 -10.19 -10.02 -12.74
C ILE A 244 -8.91 -9.40 -13.27
N VAL A 245 -8.71 -8.11 -12.99
CA VAL A 245 -7.57 -7.33 -13.46
C VAL A 245 -6.87 -6.64 -12.30
N LYS A 246 -5.60 -6.33 -12.48
CA LYS A 246 -4.85 -5.42 -11.61
C LYS A 246 -5.30 -3.98 -11.83
N PRO A 247 -4.92 -3.02 -10.96
CA PRO A 247 -5.14 -1.59 -11.21
C PRO A 247 -4.56 -1.09 -12.54
N SER A 248 -3.55 -1.77 -13.09
CA SER A 248 -3.00 -1.49 -14.42
C SER A 248 -3.87 -1.94 -15.59
N GLY A 249 -4.98 -2.65 -15.34
CA GLY A 249 -5.86 -3.23 -16.37
C GLY A 249 -5.39 -4.57 -16.94
N SER A 250 -4.19 -5.03 -16.59
CA SER A 250 -3.68 -6.36 -16.97
C SER A 250 -4.23 -7.46 -16.07
N ALA A 251 -4.30 -8.70 -16.57
CA ALA A 251 -4.63 -9.86 -15.73
C ALA A 251 -3.53 -10.10 -14.66
N PRO A 252 -3.88 -10.58 -13.46
CA PRO A 252 -2.89 -11.04 -12.49
C PRO A 252 -2.12 -12.25 -13.04
N THR A 253 -0.82 -12.31 -12.78
CA THR A 253 0.03 -13.44 -13.19
C THR A 253 -0.48 -14.75 -12.61
N VAL A 254 -0.28 -15.86 -13.31
CA VAL A 254 -0.68 -17.20 -12.85
C VAL A 254 -0.10 -17.46 -11.46
N GLY A 255 -0.95 -17.88 -10.53
CA GLY A 255 -0.54 -18.20 -9.16
C GLY A 255 -0.27 -16.99 -8.26
N LEU A 256 -0.50 -15.75 -8.71
CA LEU A 256 -0.44 -14.55 -7.87
C LEU A 256 -1.50 -14.60 -6.76
N LEU A 257 -2.74 -14.87 -7.13
CA LEU A 257 -3.85 -15.08 -6.21
C LEU A 257 -3.80 -16.51 -5.68
N LYS A 258 -3.62 -16.67 -4.37
CA LYS A 258 -3.42 -17.97 -3.72
C LYS A 258 -4.75 -18.59 -3.30
N ALA A 259 -4.81 -19.92 -3.31
CA ALA A 259 -5.93 -20.67 -2.76
C ALA A 259 -6.09 -20.39 -1.26
N SER A 260 -7.32 -20.43 -0.77
CA SER A 260 -7.74 -20.13 0.61
C SER A 260 -7.48 -18.70 1.11
N SER A 261 -6.91 -17.82 0.29
CA SER A 261 -6.73 -16.40 0.59
C SER A 261 -7.97 -15.57 0.28
N ILE A 262 -8.08 -14.42 0.93
CA ILE A 262 -9.21 -13.48 0.80
C ILE A 262 -8.74 -12.24 0.03
N TYR A 263 -9.51 -11.82 -0.96
CA TYR A 263 -9.21 -10.67 -1.80
C TYR A 263 -10.41 -9.74 -1.90
N THR A 264 -10.14 -8.43 -1.91
CA THR A 264 -11.14 -7.41 -2.19
C THR A 264 -11.06 -7.02 -3.65
N LEU A 265 -12.21 -7.01 -4.33
CA LEU A 265 -12.34 -6.62 -5.74
C LEU A 265 -13.36 -5.50 -5.87
N ILE A 266 -13.15 -4.59 -6.82
CA ILE A 266 -14.10 -3.53 -7.15
C ILE A 266 -14.46 -3.63 -8.63
N TYR A 267 -15.74 -3.74 -8.96
CA TYR A 267 -16.19 -3.72 -10.34
C TYR A 267 -16.06 -2.31 -10.92
N ASN A 268 -15.36 -2.16 -12.06
CA ASN A 268 -15.08 -0.87 -12.69
C ASN A 268 -15.99 -0.57 -13.91
N GLY A 269 -17.10 -1.31 -14.06
CA GLY A 269 -17.98 -1.21 -15.23
C GLY A 269 -17.68 -2.21 -16.34
N ALA A 270 -16.47 -2.79 -16.40
CA ALA A 270 -16.08 -3.80 -17.38
C ALA A 270 -15.45 -5.07 -16.78
N ALA A 271 -14.65 -4.91 -15.71
CA ALA A 271 -13.89 -5.95 -15.04
C ALA A 271 -13.88 -5.73 -13.52
N PHE A 272 -13.47 -6.74 -12.76
CA PHE A 272 -13.20 -6.64 -11.34
C PHE A 272 -11.73 -6.27 -11.11
N THR A 273 -11.48 -5.08 -10.57
CA THR A 273 -10.14 -4.61 -10.21
C THR A 273 -9.74 -5.14 -8.83
N LEU A 274 -8.65 -5.92 -8.78
CA LEU A 274 -8.01 -6.40 -7.57
C LEU A 274 -7.52 -5.23 -6.70
N GLN A 275 -7.87 -5.26 -5.42
CA GLN A 275 -7.43 -4.27 -4.43
C GLN A 275 -6.38 -4.88 -3.50
N GLY A 276 -5.41 -4.07 -3.09
CA GLY A 276 -4.41 -4.49 -2.11
C GLY A 276 -3.55 -5.66 -2.60
N GLU A 277 -3.15 -5.63 -3.88
CA GLU A 277 -2.38 -6.69 -4.55
C GLU A 277 -1.13 -7.11 -3.75
N GLY A 278 -0.58 -6.21 -2.93
CA GLY A 278 0.81 -6.29 -2.50
C GLY A 278 1.70 -5.96 -3.70
N GLY A 279 2.83 -5.29 -3.47
CA GLY A 279 3.69 -4.87 -4.58
C GLY A 279 4.18 -6.06 -5.40
N GLU A 280 4.28 -5.91 -6.72
CA GLU A 280 5.06 -6.84 -7.53
C GLU A 280 6.51 -6.77 -7.07
N TYR A 281 7.06 -7.91 -6.62
CA TYR A 281 8.46 -8.01 -6.26
C TYR A 281 9.25 -8.43 -7.51
N GLY A 282 10.30 -7.67 -7.84
CA GLY A 282 11.21 -8.01 -8.95
C GLY A 282 12.08 -9.24 -8.63
N THR A 283 13.02 -9.54 -9.52
CA THR A 283 13.93 -10.70 -9.36
C THR A 283 15.20 -10.40 -8.55
N ALA A 284 15.33 -9.18 -8.02
CA ALA A 284 16.52 -8.79 -7.24
C ALA A 284 16.60 -9.59 -5.94
N ILE A 285 17.78 -10.13 -5.65
CA ILE A 285 18.09 -10.80 -4.38
C ILE A 285 18.97 -9.90 -3.51
N ALA A 286 19.26 -10.33 -2.27
CA ALA A 286 20.15 -9.60 -1.36
C ALA A 286 21.49 -9.23 -2.02
N ALA A 287 22.07 -10.14 -2.81
CA ALA A 287 23.33 -9.94 -3.50
C ALA A 287 23.28 -8.89 -4.64
N ASP A 288 22.09 -8.53 -5.12
CA ASP A 288 21.89 -7.52 -6.17
C ASP A 288 21.69 -6.11 -5.58
N VAL A 289 21.55 -6.00 -4.26
CA VAL A 289 21.19 -4.77 -3.56
C VAL A 289 22.36 -4.29 -2.72
N LEU A 290 22.66 -2.99 -2.81
CA LEU A 290 23.76 -2.37 -2.07
C LEU A 290 23.59 -2.54 -0.55
N GLU A 291 24.68 -2.83 0.13
CA GLU A 291 24.74 -2.90 1.59
C GLU A 291 24.16 -1.64 2.24
N GLY A 292 23.34 -1.82 3.29
CA GLY A 292 22.62 -0.74 3.94
C GLY A 292 21.38 -0.24 3.20
N LYS A 293 21.09 -0.75 1.99
CA LYS A 293 19.79 -0.62 1.32
C LYS A 293 18.96 -1.88 1.51
N SER A 294 17.67 -1.80 1.31
CA SER A 294 16.75 -2.94 1.40
C SER A 294 15.76 -2.94 0.25
N ILE A 295 15.21 -4.12 -0.03
CA ILE A 295 14.16 -4.35 -1.02
C ILE A 295 13.02 -5.16 -0.38
N GLY A 296 11.80 -4.97 -0.87
CA GLY A 296 10.69 -5.88 -0.56
C GLY A 296 10.78 -7.15 -1.42
N THR A 297 10.45 -8.29 -0.84
CA THR A 297 10.33 -9.60 -1.51
C THR A 297 9.06 -10.30 -1.04
N GLU A 298 8.69 -11.42 -1.66
CA GLU A 298 7.56 -12.26 -1.21
C GLU A 298 7.72 -12.77 0.23
N THR A 299 8.98 -12.86 0.72
CA THR A 299 9.30 -13.29 2.08
C THR A 299 9.44 -12.13 3.08
N GLY A 300 9.20 -10.89 2.64
CA GLY A 300 9.37 -9.68 3.43
C GLY A 300 10.56 -8.83 2.98
N ILE A 301 10.96 -7.89 3.83
CA ILE A 301 12.07 -6.98 3.54
C ILE A 301 13.40 -7.73 3.68
N VAL A 302 14.23 -7.64 2.65
CA VAL A 302 15.59 -8.21 2.63
C VAL A 302 16.60 -7.07 2.57
N THR A 303 17.63 -7.13 3.43
CA THR A 303 18.75 -6.19 3.41
C THR A 303 19.75 -6.60 2.33
N GLY A 304 20.22 -5.63 1.55
CA GLY A 304 21.24 -5.83 0.54
C GLY A 304 22.59 -6.24 1.13
N THR A 305 23.32 -7.08 0.40
CA THR A 305 24.64 -7.60 0.77
C THR A 305 25.71 -7.26 -0.26
N MET A 306 25.38 -6.53 -1.34
CA MET A 306 26.38 -6.09 -2.30
C MET A 306 27.29 -5.04 -1.66
N SER A 307 28.57 -5.36 -1.52
CA SER A 307 29.54 -4.43 -0.90
C SER A 307 29.67 -3.13 -1.70
N SER A 308 29.66 -2.00 -0.99
CA SER A 308 29.96 -0.69 -1.56
C SER A 308 31.48 -0.45 -1.57
N ARG A 309 32.05 -0.21 -2.74
CA ARG A 309 33.49 0.02 -2.95
C ARG A 309 33.72 1.44 -3.45
N ALA A 310 33.42 2.41 -2.60
CA ALA A 310 33.61 3.82 -2.90
C ALA A 310 35.09 4.23 -2.83
N GLY A 311 35.46 5.30 -3.55
CA GLY A 311 36.81 5.85 -3.54
C GLY A 311 37.80 5.06 -4.41
N VAL A 312 39.09 5.20 -4.11
CA VAL A 312 40.16 4.55 -4.88
C VAL A 312 40.26 3.08 -4.50
N GLN A 313 40.01 2.19 -5.46
CA GLN A 313 40.07 0.74 -5.28
C GLN A 313 41.23 0.16 -6.09
N ALA A 314 41.87 -0.89 -5.57
CA ALA A 314 42.87 -1.65 -6.31
C ALA A 314 42.23 -2.93 -6.88
N PRO A 315 42.59 -3.36 -8.10
CA PRO A 315 42.18 -4.67 -8.60
C PRO A 315 42.80 -5.78 -7.75
N THR A 316 42.11 -6.91 -7.67
CA THR A 316 42.58 -8.11 -6.98
C THR A 316 43.80 -8.71 -7.69
N SER A 317 43.84 -8.62 -9.02
CA SER A 317 44.99 -8.98 -9.84
C SER A 317 44.95 -8.26 -11.18
N THR A 318 46.08 -8.30 -11.90
CA THR A 318 46.24 -7.78 -13.26
C THR A 318 46.91 -8.84 -14.13
N ALA A 319 46.65 -8.80 -15.45
CA ALA A 319 47.28 -9.68 -16.42
C ALA A 319 47.32 -9.01 -17.80
N GLN A 320 47.98 -9.61 -18.77
CA GLN A 320 47.93 -9.20 -20.17
C GLN A 320 46.93 -10.07 -20.94
N TRP A 321 46.07 -9.45 -21.74
CA TRP A 321 45.25 -10.14 -22.73
C TRP A 321 46.10 -10.60 -23.91
N GLY A 322 45.63 -11.60 -24.67
CA GLY A 322 46.39 -12.15 -25.80
C GLY A 322 46.73 -11.14 -26.92
N ASN A 323 46.12 -9.95 -26.92
CA ASN A 323 46.39 -8.85 -27.84
C ASN A 323 47.32 -7.76 -27.26
N GLY A 324 47.81 -7.92 -26.03
CA GLY A 324 48.66 -6.96 -25.34
C GLY A 324 47.95 -6.00 -24.40
N ASP A 325 46.61 -6.00 -24.32
CA ASP A 325 45.87 -5.10 -23.42
C ASP A 325 46.01 -5.49 -21.94
N LEU A 326 45.87 -4.50 -21.04
CA LEU A 326 45.88 -4.73 -19.59
C LEU A 326 44.51 -5.21 -19.08
N ALA A 327 44.47 -6.41 -18.51
CA ALA A 327 43.35 -6.92 -17.73
C ALA A 327 43.44 -6.45 -16.28
N ALA A 328 42.32 -6.03 -15.70
CA ALA A 328 42.17 -5.80 -14.27
C ALA A 328 41.01 -6.66 -13.73
N TYR A 329 41.29 -7.48 -12.72
CA TYR A 329 40.30 -8.36 -12.11
C TYR A 329 39.76 -7.76 -10.82
N LEU A 330 38.44 -7.68 -10.72
CA LEU A 330 37.72 -7.03 -9.63
C LEU A 330 37.02 -8.05 -8.76
N SER A 331 36.95 -7.77 -7.47
CA SER A 331 36.02 -8.47 -6.59
C SER A 331 34.58 -8.02 -6.89
N PRO A 332 33.55 -8.88 -6.74
CA PRO A 332 32.17 -8.45 -6.88
C PRO A 332 31.83 -7.27 -5.95
N GLY A 333 30.94 -6.39 -6.42
CA GLY A 333 30.46 -5.23 -5.67
C GLY A 333 30.16 -4.02 -6.55
N TYR A 334 29.67 -2.96 -5.92
CA TYR A 334 29.39 -1.68 -6.57
C TYR A 334 30.60 -0.76 -6.46
N TYR A 335 31.15 -0.32 -7.60
CA TYR A 335 32.31 0.55 -7.67
C TYR A 335 31.89 1.99 -8.02
N ASN A 336 32.21 2.93 -7.15
CA ASN A 336 31.95 4.36 -7.35
C ASN A 336 33.21 5.17 -7.02
N GLY A 337 34.11 5.25 -7.99
CA GLY A 337 35.41 5.88 -7.84
C GLY A 337 36.42 5.39 -8.88
N GLU A 338 37.69 5.62 -8.60
CA GLU A 338 38.79 5.27 -9.48
C GLU A 338 39.32 3.86 -9.18
N LEU A 339 39.71 3.15 -10.24
CA LEU A 339 40.47 1.91 -10.11
C LEU A 339 41.97 2.21 -10.30
N ARG A 340 42.76 2.12 -9.23
CA ARG A 340 44.19 2.41 -9.26
C ARG A 340 44.99 1.14 -9.48
N ILE A 341 45.77 1.12 -10.56
CA ILE A 341 46.74 0.07 -10.86
C ILE A 341 48.13 0.56 -10.47
N GLY A 342 48.75 -0.11 -9.50
CA GLY A 342 50.10 0.24 -9.04
C GLY A 342 51.20 -0.28 -9.98
N VAL A 343 52.41 0.26 -9.82
CA VAL A 343 53.60 -0.17 -10.58
C VAL A 343 53.84 -1.67 -10.50
N ALA A 344 53.75 -2.25 -9.30
CA ALA A 344 53.93 -3.69 -9.12
C ALA A 344 52.88 -4.53 -9.88
N GLN A 345 51.64 -4.03 -10.00
CA GLN A 345 50.58 -4.70 -10.75
C GLN A 345 50.78 -4.55 -12.26
N LEU A 346 51.25 -3.40 -12.72
CA LEU A 346 51.67 -3.22 -14.11
C LEU A 346 52.81 -4.18 -14.47
N GLN A 347 53.84 -4.29 -13.62
CA GLN A 347 54.97 -5.21 -13.82
C GLN A 347 54.58 -6.69 -13.74
N ALA A 348 53.56 -7.02 -12.93
CA ALA A 348 53.02 -8.38 -12.89
C ALA A 348 52.29 -8.74 -14.20
N ALA A 349 51.66 -7.77 -14.86
CA ALA A 349 50.98 -7.96 -16.14
C ALA A 349 51.96 -7.89 -17.32
N GLU A 350 52.97 -7.01 -17.25
CA GLU A 350 53.99 -6.79 -18.27
C GLU A 350 55.39 -6.86 -17.65
N PRO A 351 56.02 -8.06 -17.60
CA PRO A 351 57.35 -8.24 -17.04
C PRO A 351 58.43 -7.42 -17.76
N ASP A 352 58.23 -7.07 -19.04
CA ASP A 352 59.19 -6.25 -19.78
C ASP A 352 59.12 -4.76 -19.40
N LEU A 353 58.11 -4.33 -18.63
CA LEU A 353 58.05 -3.01 -18.00
C LEU A 353 59.03 -2.95 -16.81
N TRP A 354 60.30 -3.11 -17.11
CA TRP A 354 61.41 -3.20 -16.17
C TRP A 354 62.43 -2.10 -16.46
N SER A 355 63.05 -1.53 -15.43
CA SER A 355 63.93 -0.36 -15.62
C SER A 355 65.08 -0.59 -16.61
N PRO A 356 65.72 -1.77 -16.71
CA PRO A 356 66.77 -2.03 -17.70
C PRO A 356 66.26 -2.16 -19.14
N ASN A 357 64.96 -2.32 -19.36
CA ASN A 357 64.35 -2.31 -20.70
C ASN A 357 63.93 -0.90 -21.13
N ILE A 358 63.94 0.07 -20.20
CA ILE A 358 63.55 1.45 -20.44
C ILE A 358 64.81 2.30 -20.55
N LYS A 359 64.86 3.15 -21.58
CA LYS A 359 65.95 4.09 -21.85
C LYS A 359 66.32 4.91 -20.60
N ASN A 360 67.63 5.03 -20.31
CA ASN A 360 68.11 5.74 -19.12
C ASN A 360 67.52 7.16 -19.02
N GLY A 361 66.94 7.48 -17.87
CA GLY A 361 66.32 8.78 -17.59
C GLY A 361 64.89 8.97 -18.12
N ILE A 362 64.32 8.01 -18.84
CA ILE A 362 62.90 8.03 -19.25
C ILE A 362 62.04 7.36 -18.18
N THR A 363 60.96 8.02 -17.77
CA THR A 363 60.00 7.45 -16.81
C THR A 363 58.73 6.98 -17.54
N ILE A 364 58.38 5.71 -17.39
CA ILE A 364 57.11 5.13 -17.88
C ILE A 364 56.34 4.59 -16.68
N PHE A 365 55.11 5.09 -16.46
CA PHE A 365 54.27 4.73 -15.31
C PHE A 365 54.98 4.78 -13.94
N GLY A 366 55.94 5.69 -13.75
CA GLY A 366 56.70 5.85 -12.50
C GLY A 366 57.95 4.98 -12.41
N ILE A 367 58.26 4.15 -13.41
CA ILE A 367 59.52 3.39 -13.50
C ILE A 367 60.52 4.20 -14.33
N THR A 368 61.60 4.64 -13.70
CA THR A 368 62.71 5.32 -14.39
C THR A 368 63.65 4.29 -15.00
N GLY A 369 63.89 4.42 -16.30
CA GLY A 369 64.78 3.56 -17.05
C GLY A 369 66.23 3.68 -16.66
N THR A 370 66.96 2.59 -16.82
CA THR A 370 68.39 2.46 -16.54
C THR A 370 69.17 1.87 -17.71
N LEU A 371 68.51 1.62 -18.86
CA LEU A 371 69.17 1.12 -20.06
C LEU A 371 70.20 2.14 -20.54
N ALA A 372 71.48 1.82 -20.35
CA ALA A 372 72.58 2.68 -20.74
C ALA A 372 72.65 2.80 -22.27
N GLU A 373 72.75 4.04 -22.75
CA GLU A 373 73.15 4.29 -24.14
C GLU A 373 74.65 3.98 -24.27
N TRP A 374 75.06 3.22 -25.30
CA TRP A 374 76.48 3.12 -25.62
C TRP A 374 76.97 4.48 -26.11
N ALA A 375 78.00 5.03 -25.48
CA ALA A 375 78.67 6.26 -25.90
C ALA A 375 80.17 5.99 -26.12
N TYR A 376 80.75 6.55 -27.19
CA TYR A 376 82.22 6.62 -27.31
C TYR A 376 82.72 7.65 -26.31
N ASN A 377 83.67 7.29 -25.45
CA ASN A 377 84.29 8.23 -24.53
C ASN A 377 85.32 9.11 -25.24
N ALA A 378 85.64 10.28 -24.67
CA ALA A 378 86.71 11.14 -25.17
C ALA A 378 88.04 10.36 -25.23
N GLY A 379 88.69 10.35 -26.40
CA GLY A 379 89.94 9.61 -26.63
C GLY A 379 89.74 8.20 -27.22
N ASP A 380 88.51 7.69 -27.27
CA ASP A 380 88.21 6.45 -27.97
C ASP A 380 88.51 6.59 -29.47
N ILE A 381 89.11 5.53 -30.02
CA ILE A 381 89.47 5.52 -31.44
C ILE A 381 88.21 5.18 -32.24
N VAL A 382 87.70 6.15 -32.99
CA VAL A 382 86.48 6.00 -33.79
C VAL A 382 86.79 5.34 -35.14
N GLN A 383 88.02 5.51 -35.64
CA GLN A 383 88.53 4.77 -36.80
C GLN A 383 90.04 4.58 -36.66
N THR A 384 90.49 3.33 -36.72
CA THR A 384 91.89 2.93 -36.50
C THR A 384 92.68 2.79 -37.82
N ARG A 385 93.86 3.43 -37.83
CA ARG A 385 95.15 2.97 -38.37
C ARG A 385 95.26 2.72 -39.88
N TYR A 386 95.66 3.76 -40.61
CA TYR A 386 96.56 3.55 -41.75
C TYR A 386 97.99 3.39 -41.19
N THR A 387 98.39 2.16 -40.85
CA THR A 387 99.76 1.84 -40.40
C THR A 387 100.77 1.81 -41.53
N SER A 388 100.32 1.74 -42.78
CA SER A 388 101.17 1.85 -43.95
C SER A 388 101.24 3.31 -44.41
N ALA A 389 102.45 3.76 -44.74
CA ALA A 389 102.66 5.11 -45.26
C ALA A 389 101.80 5.35 -46.51
N ARG A 390 101.11 6.48 -46.53
CA ARG A 390 100.46 7.02 -47.73
C ARG A 390 101.42 8.01 -48.35
N THR A 391 101.86 7.74 -49.57
CA THR A 391 103.00 8.42 -50.20
C THR A 391 102.64 8.92 -51.59
N THR A 392 103.15 10.09 -51.97
CA THR A 392 103.05 10.62 -53.34
C THR A 392 104.27 11.47 -53.70
N SER A 393 104.63 11.49 -54.98
CA SER A 393 105.59 12.44 -55.55
C SER A 393 104.88 13.55 -56.36
N SER A 394 103.56 13.64 -56.27
CA SER A 394 102.77 14.64 -56.99
C SER A 394 103.06 16.05 -56.50
N MET A 395 103.23 17.00 -57.41
CA MET A 395 103.34 18.43 -57.09
C MET A 395 101.99 19.12 -56.91
N SER A 396 100.89 18.38 -57.08
CA SER A 396 99.52 18.83 -56.83
C SER A 396 98.85 17.96 -55.76
N PRO A 397 97.92 18.49 -54.96
CA PRO A 397 97.25 17.75 -53.90
C PRO A 397 96.61 16.44 -54.39
N VAL A 398 96.98 15.31 -53.77
CA VAL A 398 96.39 13.98 -54.02
C VAL A 398 95.79 13.43 -52.73
N VAL A 399 94.67 12.72 -52.82
CA VAL A 399 94.01 12.08 -51.67
C VAL A 399 94.84 10.89 -51.18
N GLY A 400 95.33 10.95 -49.94
CA GLY A 400 96.01 9.83 -49.27
C GLY A 400 95.09 8.99 -48.39
N ALA A 401 94.08 9.61 -47.77
CA ALA A 401 93.05 8.94 -46.99
C ALA A 401 91.76 9.75 -46.98
N VAL A 402 90.63 9.09 -46.76
CA VAL A 402 89.31 9.72 -46.58
C VAL A 402 88.69 9.22 -45.28
N PHE A 403 88.13 10.14 -44.52
CA PHE A 403 87.31 9.91 -43.35
C PHE A 403 85.90 10.44 -43.63
N GLU A 404 84.90 9.55 -43.64
CA GLU A 404 83.50 9.93 -43.82
C GLU A 404 82.81 10.08 -42.47
N VAL A 405 82.21 11.23 -42.23
CA VAL A 405 81.59 11.58 -40.96
C VAL A 405 80.17 11.04 -40.95
N THR A 406 79.96 9.89 -40.33
CA THR A 406 78.62 9.30 -40.20
C THR A 406 77.75 10.01 -39.16
N ARG A 407 78.36 10.76 -38.22
CA ARG A 407 77.68 11.68 -37.29
C ARG A 407 78.57 12.88 -36.94
N GLY A 408 77.99 14.07 -36.93
CA GLY A 408 78.68 15.31 -36.58
C GLY A 408 79.22 15.32 -35.14
N GLY A 409 80.35 15.97 -34.94
CA GLY A 409 81.08 16.04 -33.68
C GLY A 409 82.47 16.63 -33.88
N THR A 410 83.21 16.84 -32.79
CA THR A 410 84.61 17.24 -32.86
C THR A 410 85.51 15.99 -32.87
N PHE A 411 86.40 15.91 -33.86
CA PHE A 411 87.31 14.81 -34.07
C PHE A 411 88.75 15.29 -34.00
N LYS A 412 89.60 14.54 -33.30
CA LYS A 412 91.05 14.76 -33.28
C LYS A 412 91.73 13.83 -34.28
N PHE A 413 92.41 14.43 -35.24
CA PHE A 413 93.24 13.76 -36.23
C PHE A 413 94.69 13.82 -35.78
N GLU A 414 95.35 12.68 -35.68
CA GLU A 414 96.77 12.57 -35.33
C GLU A 414 97.47 11.73 -36.38
N PHE A 415 98.61 12.17 -36.90
CA PHE A 415 99.38 11.43 -37.90
C PHE A 415 100.84 11.86 -37.89
N LYS A 416 101.74 11.02 -38.42
CA LYS A 416 103.16 11.35 -38.58
C LYS A 416 103.46 11.68 -40.03
N GLN A 417 103.89 12.90 -40.30
CA GLN A 417 104.23 13.41 -41.65
C GLN A 417 105.74 13.31 -41.90
N LEU A 418 106.17 12.89 -43.09
CA LEU A 418 107.58 12.82 -43.45
C LEU A 418 107.81 13.12 -44.93
N SER A 419 109.03 13.53 -45.26
CA SER A 419 109.55 13.57 -46.63
C SER A 419 110.69 12.59 -46.75
N ASN A 420 110.72 11.71 -47.76
CA ASN A 420 111.83 10.77 -47.93
C ASN A 420 113.13 11.44 -48.46
N ASN A 421 113.13 12.76 -48.67
CA ASN A 421 114.28 13.50 -49.18
C ASN A 421 114.34 14.90 -48.58
N VAL A 422 115.46 15.26 -47.95
CA VAL A 422 115.64 16.56 -47.28
C VAL A 422 115.63 17.76 -48.23
N ALA A 423 115.84 17.53 -49.54
CA ALA A 423 115.73 18.54 -50.59
C ALA A 423 114.28 18.76 -51.09
N VAL A 424 113.33 17.95 -50.62
CA VAL A 424 111.91 17.99 -51.01
C VAL A 424 111.04 18.26 -49.79
N THR A 425 110.14 19.22 -49.91
CA THR A 425 109.17 19.56 -48.87
C THR A 425 107.88 18.79 -49.12
N SER A 426 107.53 17.91 -48.18
CA SER A 426 106.21 17.29 -48.04
C SER A 426 105.20 18.32 -47.58
N TYR A 427 104.05 18.37 -48.23
CA TYR A 427 102.85 19.05 -47.76
C TYR A 427 101.76 18.04 -47.44
N VAL A 428 101.03 18.29 -46.36
CA VAL A 428 99.79 17.60 -45.99
C VAL A 428 98.77 18.65 -45.53
N GLN A 429 97.52 18.52 -45.96
CA GLN A 429 96.41 19.36 -45.49
C GLN A 429 95.10 18.57 -45.50
N LEU A 430 94.23 18.81 -44.52
CA LEU A 430 92.88 18.24 -44.53
C LEU A 430 91.95 19.08 -45.40
N TYR A 431 91.23 18.39 -46.28
CA TYR A 431 90.18 18.97 -47.12
C TYR A 431 88.84 18.48 -46.59
N ARG A 432 87.82 19.35 -46.64
CA ARG A 432 86.43 19.01 -46.33
C ARG A 432 85.63 19.10 -47.61
N ASN A 433 85.04 17.99 -48.03
CA ASN A 433 84.21 17.91 -49.25
C ASN A 433 84.92 18.48 -50.49
N GLY A 434 86.22 18.21 -50.63
CA GLY A 434 87.03 18.66 -51.77
C GLY A 434 87.63 20.07 -51.64
N LEU A 435 87.36 20.82 -50.55
CA LEU A 435 87.91 22.15 -50.31
C LEU A 435 88.92 22.14 -49.16
N ALA A 436 89.99 22.92 -49.29
CA ALA A 436 90.98 23.07 -48.22
C ALA A 436 90.31 23.59 -46.92
N TYR A 437 90.57 22.93 -45.79
CA TYR A 437 89.89 23.21 -44.53
C TYR A 437 90.83 23.30 -43.33
N GLY A 438 91.55 22.21 -43.02
CA GLY A 438 92.46 22.16 -41.89
C GLY A 438 93.77 22.92 -42.12
N ASN A 439 94.65 22.86 -41.13
CA ASN A 439 95.99 23.44 -41.21
C ASN A 439 96.80 22.84 -42.37
N LEU A 440 97.54 23.69 -43.08
CA LEU A 440 98.55 23.25 -44.04
C LEU A 440 99.85 22.96 -43.30
N TRP A 441 100.30 21.71 -43.33
CA TRP A 441 101.59 21.32 -42.75
C TRP A 441 102.63 21.05 -43.82
N SER A 442 103.83 21.56 -43.58
CA SER A 442 105.00 21.29 -44.40
C SER A 442 106.14 20.72 -43.57
N THR A 443 106.95 19.85 -44.18
CA THR A 443 108.19 19.33 -43.61
C THR A 443 109.11 18.78 -44.70
N ASN A 444 110.42 18.87 -44.54
CA ASN A 444 111.41 18.12 -45.31
C ASN A 444 112.14 17.08 -44.44
N ASP A 445 111.60 16.79 -43.25
CA ASP A 445 112.21 15.85 -42.30
C ASP A 445 112.02 14.40 -42.76
N TYR A 446 113.16 13.70 -42.85
CA TYR A 446 113.24 12.28 -43.18
C TYR A 446 112.68 11.35 -42.08
N TYR A 447 112.87 11.73 -40.82
CA TYR A 447 112.46 10.93 -39.66
C TYR A 447 111.00 11.18 -39.25
N GLY A 448 110.42 12.27 -39.77
CA GLY A 448 109.01 12.61 -39.68
C GLY A 448 108.58 13.31 -38.39
N ILE A 449 107.53 14.12 -38.51
CA ILE A 449 106.98 14.98 -37.47
C ILE A 449 105.54 14.55 -37.15
N ASN A 450 105.24 14.38 -35.86
CA ASN A 450 103.87 14.14 -35.42
C ASN A 450 103.04 15.42 -35.54
N ARG A 451 101.87 15.29 -36.19
CA ARG A 451 100.89 16.35 -36.39
C ARG A 451 99.60 15.96 -35.68
N SER A 452 98.90 16.97 -35.19
CA SER A 452 97.56 16.78 -34.66
C SER A 452 96.68 18.00 -34.88
N GLU A 453 95.41 17.78 -35.18
CA GLU A 453 94.40 18.84 -35.31
C GLU A 453 93.05 18.33 -34.82
N SER A 454 92.27 19.21 -34.20
CA SER A 454 90.88 18.94 -33.82
C SER A 454 89.96 19.76 -34.70
N LEU A 455 88.99 19.11 -35.35
CA LEU A 455 88.03 19.75 -36.24
C LEU A 455 86.60 19.41 -35.82
N THR A 456 85.70 20.39 -35.87
CA THR A 456 84.26 20.17 -35.68
C THR A 456 83.61 19.91 -37.02
N LEU A 457 83.03 18.72 -37.14
CA LEU A 457 82.48 18.17 -38.37
C LEU A 457 80.98 17.92 -38.21
N THR A 458 80.27 17.89 -39.33
CA THR A 458 78.84 17.59 -39.41
C THR A 458 78.60 16.26 -40.11
N THR A 459 77.46 15.63 -39.85
CA THR A 459 77.06 14.39 -40.52
C THR A 459 77.09 14.56 -42.03
N GLY A 460 77.74 13.62 -42.74
CA GLY A 460 77.89 13.61 -44.19
C GLY A 460 79.17 14.26 -44.72
N ASP A 461 79.96 14.93 -43.87
CA ASP A 461 81.25 15.49 -44.30
C ASP A 461 82.25 14.40 -44.69
N LYS A 462 83.03 14.67 -45.74
CA LYS A 462 84.18 13.88 -46.15
C LYS A 462 85.45 14.65 -45.87
N ILE A 463 86.26 14.14 -44.95
CA ILE A 463 87.57 14.68 -44.62
C ILE A 463 88.65 13.92 -45.39
N GLN A 464 89.32 14.61 -46.30
CA GLN A 464 90.33 14.05 -47.19
C GLN A 464 91.70 14.53 -46.76
N PHE A 465 92.61 13.62 -46.47
CA PHE A 465 94.01 13.93 -46.20
C PHE A 465 94.73 14.11 -47.52
N MET A 466 94.92 15.35 -47.93
CA MET A 466 95.61 15.68 -49.16
C MET A 466 97.10 15.80 -48.92
N LEU A 467 97.93 15.26 -49.81
CA LEU A 467 99.38 15.35 -49.74
C LEU A 467 100.00 15.63 -51.11
N TRP A 468 101.11 16.38 -51.13
CA TRP A 468 101.88 16.73 -52.32
C TRP A 468 103.29 17.21 -51.96
N VAL A 469 104.14 17.45 -52.94
CA VAL A 469 105.52 17.96 -52.77
C VAL A 469 105.72 19.32 -53.43
N ASN A 470 106.70 20.12 -52.97
CA ASN A 470 107.07 21.38 -53.64
C ASN A 470 107.75 21.16 -55.00
N ASN A 471 108.49 20.06 -55.16
CA ASN A 471 109.19 19.66 -56.37
C ASN A 471 109.34 18.13 -56.37
N ASN A 472 109.70 17.53 -57.51
CA ASN A 472 109.93 16.08 -57.62
C ASN A 472 111.38 15.77 -58.06
N VAL A 473 112.36 16.45 -57.46
CA VAL A 473 113.77 16.12 -57.73
C VAL A 473 114.19 14.85 -56.97
N ASN A 474 115.03 14.03 -57.58
CA ASN A 474 115.68 12.86 -56.96
C ASN A 474 114.73 11.89 -56.23
N GLY A 475 113.52 11.67 -56.77
CA GLY A 475 112.55 10.70 -56.21
C GLY A 475 111.97 11.10 -54.84
N GLY A 476 111.97 12.39 -54.52
CA GLY A 476 111.38 12.90 -53.29
C GLY A 476 109.85 12.72 -53.24
N THR A 477 109.32 12.39 -52.06
CA THR A 477 107.91 12.10 -51.83
C THR A 477 107.41 12.72 -50.54
N SER A 478 106.15 13.11 -50.55
CA SER A 478 105.38 13.46 -49.35
C SER A 478 104.75 12.18 -48.81
N SER A 479 104.81 11.97 -47.49
CA SER A 479 104.12 10.85 -46.86
C SER A 479 103.49 11.22 -45.53
N PHE A 480 102.42 10.51 -45.16
CA PHE A 480 101.99 10.40 -43.77
C PHE A 480 101.75 8.95 -43.37
N THR A 481 101.94 8.63 -42.10
CA THR A 481 101.70 7.33 -41.47
C THR A 481 101.02 7.50 -40.12
N ASP A 482 100.62 6.40 -39.49
CA ASP A 482 100.05 6.36 -38.14
C ASP A 482 98.81 7.25 -37.98
N LEU A 483 98.01 7.40 -39.04
CA LEU A 483 96.79 8.20 -39.00
C LEU A 483 95.79 7.59 -38.00
N LEU A 484 95.40 8.41 -37.04
CA LEU A 484 94.49 8.09 -35.95
C LEU A 484 93.40 9.15 -35.87
N VAL A 485 92.15 8.72 -35.89
CA VAL A 485 90.98 9.59 -35.71
C VAL A 485 90.33 9.23 -34.38
N LYS A 486 90.32 10.19 -33.46
CA LYS A 486 89.73 10.04 -32.12
C LYS A 486 88.51 10.92 -31.99
N SER A 487 87.50 10.46 -31.27
CA SER A 487 86.46 11.36 -30.79
C SER A 487 87.05 12.26 -29.72
N SER A 488 86.77 13.56 -29.76
CA SER A 488 87.22 14.47 -28.70
C SER A 488 86.18 14.68 -27.59
N LEU A 489 84.93 14.19 -27.72
CA LEU A 489 83.87 14.24 -26.69
C LEU A 489 82.87 13.08 -26.82
N ASN A 490 82.08 12.83 -25.76
CA ASN A 490 81.12 11.73 -25.71
C ASN A 490 80.08 11.81 -26.85
N VAL A 491 80.08 10.83 -27.75
CA VAL A 491 79.08 10.73 -28.82
C VAL A 491 78.07 9.64 -28.42
N PRO A 492 76.80 9.98 -28.10
CA PRO A 492 75.78 8.98 -27.84
C PRO A 492 75.43 8.22 -29.11
N TYR A 493 75.48 6.89 -29.05
CA TYR A 493 75.04 6.00 -30.13
C TYR A 493 73.53 5.79 -30.02
N PHE A 494 72.79 6.25 -31.01
CA PHE A 494 71.43 5.78 -31.23
C PHE A 494 71.48 4.72 -32.33
N SER A 495 71.35 3.45 -31.95
CA SER A 495 70.93 2.42 -32.91
C SER A 495 69.49 2.74 -33.31
N SER A 496 69.27 2.97 -34.60
CA SER A 496 67.96 2.81 -35.22
C SER A 496 67.70 1.33 -35.49
#